data_AF-A0AA38NUF9-F1
#
_entry.id   AF-A0AA38NUF9-F1
#
_cell.length_a   1.000
_cell.length_b   1.000
_cell.length_c   1.000
_cell.angle_alpha   90.00
_cell.angle_beta   90.00
_cell.angle_gamma   90.00
#
_symmetry.space_group_name_H-M   'P 1'
#
loop_
_entity.id
_entity.type
_entity.pdbx_description
1 polymer ?
#
loop_
_entity_poly.entity_id
_entity_poly.type
_entity_poly.pdbx_seq_one_letter_code
_entity_poly.pdbx_strand_id
1 'polypeptide(L)'
;WRLLIECTPSLWTNILITRSRGWSGRYYRLHPIDDQVSISSLTSALQRSSNLLLDTTVDFTYVLNKTIIQELVSESRRWRSLSILVRSSQDLPAALSHFKNLHTPELQTLEITAHIPRDGEYSYSSPPSFIESAPRLSTVRLNRVGLRWGASTLLNLTTLELRFVVFPSYSELQALFMNCPRLHTLKLHLDDSFTRSNENHIPDTMALPLIKIRCLRTLELRFFFHSSSVIPNMTKPLRIFSTPVLEELILKDCGITE
;
A
#
# COMPACT_ATOMS: atom_id res chain seq x y z
N TRP A 1 -7.09 -25.53 26.79
CA TRP A 1 -7.09 -24.36 25.87
C TRP A 1 -5.68 -23.99 25.40
N ARG A 2 -4.65 -23.88 26.24
CA ARG A 2 -3.25 -23.61 25.79
C ARG A 2 -2.75 -24.61 24.76
N LEU A 3 -2.81 -25.91 25.08
CA LEU A 3 -2.46 -26.99 24.14
C LEU A 3 -3.26 -26.91 22.83
N LEU A 4 -4.54 -26.54 22.89
CA LEU A 4 -5.37 -26.36 21.70
C LEU A 4 -4.82 -25.23 20.82
N ILE A 5 -4.45 -24.10 21.40
CA ILE A 5 -3.84 -22.98 20.66
C ILE A 5 -2.51 -23.39 20.05
N GLU A 6 -1.67 -24.13 20.80
CA GLU A 6 -0.37 -24.59 20.31
C GLU A 6 -0.48 -25.60 19.17
N CYS A 7 -1.49 -26.47 19.20
CA CYS A 7 -1.73 -27.50 18.19
C CYS A 7 -2.65 -27.05 17.05
N THR A 8 -3.01 -25.75 16.94
CA THR A 8 -3.86 -25.24 15.86
C THR A 8 -3.07 -24.31 14.93
N PRO A 9 -2.45 -24.83 13.85
CA PRO A 9 -1.58 -24.04 12.95
C PRO A 9 -2.22 -22.80 12.35
N SER A 10 -3.53 -22.84 12.08
CA SER A 10 -4.27 -21.72 11.47
C SER A 10 -4.33 -20.48 12.34
N LEU A 11 -4.10 -20.60 13.66
CA LEU A 11 -4.01 -19.44 14.56
C LEU A 11 -2.68 -18.69 14.42
N TRP A 12 -1.66 -19.31 13.81
CA TRP A 12 -0.31 -18.80 13.68
C TRP A 12 0.01 -18.27 12.27
N THR A 13 -0.99 -18.15 11.39
CA THR A 13 -0.82 -17.65 10.03
C THR A 13 -0.82 -16.13 9.93
N ASN A 14 -1.39 -15.44 10.93
CA ASN A 14 -1.39 -13.98 11.01
C ASN A 14 -0.18 -13.52 11.83
N ILE A 15 0.83 -13.00 11.15
CA ILE A 15 2.09 -12.57 11.77
C ILE A 15 2.11 -11.04 11.80
N LEU A 16 1.97 -10.46 12.99
CA LEU A 16 2.11 -9.02 13.22
C LEU A 16 3.45 -8.74 13.89
N ILE A 17 4.34 -8.08 13.15
CA ILE A 17 5.62 -7.60 13.67
C ILE A 17 5.48 -6.10 13.93
N THR A 18 5.19 -5.78 15.17
CA THR A 18 5.16 -4.41 15.70
C THR A 18 6.12 -4.30 16.86
N ARG A 19 6.66 -3.10 17.07
CA ARG A 19 7.32 -2.80 18.34
C ARG A 19 6.28 -2.75 19.46
N SER A 20 6.66 -3.22 20.65
CA SER A 20 5.79 -3.12 21.84
C SER A 20 5.44 -1.65 22.13
N ARG A 21 4.14 -1.35 22.25
CA ARG A 21 3.56 -0.02 22.48
C ARG A 21 3.94 0.64 23.80
N GLY A 22 4.69 -0.05 24.68
CA GLY A 22 5.12 0.46 26.00
C GLY A 22 6.08 1.66 25.99
N TRP A 23 6.40 2.21 24.81
CA TRP A 23 7.30 3.36 24.63
C TRP A 23 6.56 4.66 24.23
N SER A 24 5.28 4.77 24.59
CA SER A 24 4.54 6.01 24.40
C SER A 24 5.03 7.10 25.37
N GLY A 25 5.91 7.96 24.86
CA GLY A 25 5.99 9.36 25.25
C GLY A 25 6.73 9.64 26.57
N ARG A 26 7.98 10.10 26.44
CA ARG A 26 8.67 11.15 27.24
C ARG A 26 10.11 10.84 27.60
N TYR A 27 10.61 9.62 27.40
CA TYR A 27 12.00 9.28 27.73
C TYR A 27 12.79 8.80 26.51
N TYR A 28 13.27 9.74 25.72
CA TYR A 28 14.33 9.54 24.71
C TYR A 28 15.70 9.32 25.39
N ARG A 29 15.82 8.37 26.32
CA ARG A 29 17.11 7.98 26.89
C ARG A 29 17.32 6.48 26.69
N LEU A 30 17.96 6.17 25.56
CA LEU A 30 19.17 5.34 25.44
C LEU A 30 19.36 4.18 26.45
N HIS A 31 18.31 3.42 26.78
CA HIS A 31 18.52 2.10 27.33
C HIS A 31 18.41 1.07 26.20
N PRO A 32 19.49 0.32 25.91
CA PRO A 32 19.43 -0.82 25.02
C PRO A 32 18.54 -1.85 25.72
N ILE A 33 17.27 -1.91 25.32
CA ILE A 33 16.34 -2.93 25.79
C ILE A 33 16.68 -4.22 25.05
N ASP A 34 16.74 -5.28 25.84
CA ASP A 34 17.04 -6.67 25.53
C ASP A 34 16.46 -7.15 24.18
N ASP A 35 17.31 -7.14 23.14
CA ASP A 35 16.98 -7.55 21.76
C ASP A 35 16.58 -9.04 21.66
N GLN A 36 16.80 -9.84 22.71
CA GLN A 36 16.66 -11.31 22.64
C GLN A 36 15.22 -11.82 22.75
N VAL A 37 14.31 -11.08 23.38
CA VAL A 37 12.96 -11.60 23.69
C VAL A 37 12.04 -11.68 22.44
N SER A 38 12.45 -11.09 21.31
CA SER A 38 11.57 -10.92 20.14
C SER A 38 11.73 -12.00 19.04
N ILE A 39 12.92 -12.58 18.86
CA ILE A 39 13.20 -13.50 17.73
C ILE A 39 12.62 -14.91 17.97
N SER A 40 12.85 -15.49 19.15
CA SER A 40 12.40 -16.86 19.46
C SER A 40 10.87 -17.04 19.36
N SER A 41 10.13 -15.97 19.64
CA SER A 41 8.66 -15.93 19.50
C SER A 41 8.24 -15.97 18.03
N LEU A 42 8.93 -15.26 17.14
CA LEU A 42 8.69 -15.32 15.70
C LEU A 42 9.00 -16.71 15.15
N THR A 43 10.18 -17.26 15.46
CA THR A 43 10.57 -18.61 15.03
C THR A 43 9.52 -19.64 15.43
N SER A 44 9.06 -19.58 16.68
CA SER A 44 8.03 -20.48 17.20
C SER A 44 6.70 -20.32 16.46
N ALA A 45 6.28 -19.09 16.18
CA ALA A 45 5.05 -18.82 15.43
C ALA A 45 5.15 -19.35 13.98
N LEU A 46 6.27 -19.10 13.30
CA LEU A 46 6.53 -19.59 11.95
C LEU A 46 6.54 -21.12 11.89
N GLN A 47 7.21 -21.78 12.84
CA GLN A 47 7.22 -23.24 12.94
C GLN A 47 5.81 -23.81 13.17
N ARG A 48 5.02 -23.18 14.06
CA ARG A 48 3.64 -23.60 14.35
C ARG A 48 2.70 -23.39 13.16
N SER A 49 2.92 -22.36 12.36
CA SER A 49 2.18 -22.14 11.10
C SER A 49 2.43 -23.24 10.06
N SER A 50 3.46 -24.08 10.26
CA SER A 50 3.85 -25.18 9.39
C SER A 50 4.10 -24.73 7.96
N ASN A 51 3.32 -25.21 6.98
CA ASN A 51 3.40 -24.84 5.56
C ASN A 51 2.21 -23.98 5.09
N LEU A 52 1.40 -23.47 6.02
CA LEU A 52 0.22 -22.66 5.67
C LEU A 52 0.64 -21.31 5.07
N LEU A 53 -0.27 -20.72 4.29
CA LEU A 53 -0.07 -19.36 3.78
C LEU A 53 -0.15 -18.34 4.91
N LEU A 54 0.68 -17.30 4.81
CA LEU A 54 0.87 -16.28 5.83
C LEU A 54 0.25 -14.94 5.43
N ASP A 55 -0.39 -14.28 6.40
CA ASP A 55 -0.79 -12.88 6.31
C ASP A 55 0.11 -12.09 7.25
N THR A 56 1.00 -11.30 6.67
CA THR A 56 2.12 -10.68 7.39
C THR A 56 1.95 -9.18 7.43
N THR A 57 2.02 -8.58 8.61
CA THR A 57 2.08 -7.12 8.79
C THR A 57 3.39 -6.74 9.45
N VAL A 58 4.12 -5.82 8.83
CA VAL A 58 5.43 -5.36 9.28
C VAL A 58 5.40 -3.86 9.51
N ASP A 59 5.59 -3.45 10.76
CA ASP A 59 5.58 -2.04 11.15
C ASP A 59 6.99 -1.47 11.33
N PHE A 60 7.46 -0.75 10.30
CA PHE A 60 8.73 -0.03 10.26
C PHE A 60 8.65 1.37 10.88
N THR A 61 7.54 1.77 11.51
CA THR A 61 7.42 3.08 12.17
C THR A 61 8.49 3.29 13.23
N TYR A 62 8.96 2.19 13.82
CA TYR A 62 10.06 2.13 14.74
C TYR A 62 11.10 1.16 14.18
N VAL A 63 12.39 1.51 14.26
CA VAL A 63 13.50 0.70 13.71
C VAL A 63 13.32 -0.78 14.04
N LEU A 64 13.23 -1.60 13.00
CA LEU A 64 13.09 -3.05 13.12
C LEU A 64 14.47 -3.71 13.14
N ASN A 65 14.58 -4.76 13.94
CA ASN A 65 15.79 -5.59 13.99
C ASN A 65 15.94 -6.32 12.65
N LYS A 66 17.09 -6.13 11.99
CA LYS A 66 17.39 -6.73 10.68
C LYS A 66 17.24 -8.26 10.69
N THR A 67 17.57 -8.92 11.79
CA THR A 67 17.47 -10.38 11.93
C THR A 67 16.02 -10.86 11.87
N ILE A 68 15.09 -10.15 12.53
CA ILE A 68 13.65 -10.44 12.48
C ILE A 68 13.14 -10.34 11.04
N ILE A 69 13.57 -9.31 10.31
CA ILE A 69 13.16 -9.12 8.92
C ILE A 69 13.73 -10.21 8.02
N GLN A 70 14.98 -10.62 8.23
CA GLN A 70 15.59 -11.71 7.45
C GLN A 70 14.84 -13.03 7.65
N GLU A 71 14.47 -13.36 8.89
CA GLU A 71 13.69 -14.56 9.21
C GLU A 71 12.29 -14.52 8.60
N LEU A 72 11.64 -13.35 8.63
CA LEU A 72 10.35 -13.18 7.96
C LEU A 72 10.48 -13.35 6.43
N VAL A 73 11.51 -12.74 5.85
CA VAL A 73 11.81 -12.78 4.41
C VAL A 73 12.09 -14.21 3.93
N SER A 74 12.69 -15.07 4.74
CA SER A 74 12.86 -16.48 4.36
C SER A 74 11.52 -17.22 4.14
N GLU A 75 10.43 -16.73 4.73
CA GLU A 75 9.08 -17.26 4.55
C GLU A 75 8.28 -16.57 3.43
N SER A 76 8.91 -15.68 2.65
CA SER A 76 8.27 -14.90 1.59
C SER A 76 7.52 -15.73 0.53
N ARG A 77 7.94 -16.98 0.32
CA ARG A 77 7.28 -17.88 -0.63
C ARG A 77 5.85 -18.25 -0.24
N ARG A 78 5.53 -18.14 1.05
CA ARG A 78 4.23 -18.53 1.63
C ARG A 78 3.35 -17.32 1.95
N TRP A 79 3.80 -16.10 1.70
CA TRP A 79 2.98 -14.92 1.95
C TRP A 79 1.80 -14.89 0.99
N ARG A 80 0.59 -14.88 1.54
CA ARG A 80 -0.65 -14.56 0.82
C ARG A 80 -0.95 -13.08 0.87
N SER A 81 -0.69 -12.45 2.02
CA SER A 81 -0.87 -11.02 2.22
C SER A 81 0.35 -10.40 2.88
N LEU A 82 0.76 -9.23 2.41
CA LEU A 82 1.82 -8.43 3.02
C LEU A 82 1.33 -7.01 3.25
N SER A 83 1.40 -6.53 4.49
CA SER A 83 1.15 -5.15 4.87
C SER A 83 2.42 -4.52 5.44
N ILE A 84 2.84 -3.39 4.88
CA ILE A 84 4.03 -2.65 5.30
C ILE A 84 3.57 -1.30 5.84
N LEU A 85 3.82 -1.06 7.12
CA LEU A 85 3.56 0.23 7.77
C LEU A 85 4.90 0.96 7.90
N VAL A 86 4.92 2.24 7.52
CA VAL A 86 6.08 3.12 7.68
C VAL A 86 5.65 4.40 8.38
N ARG A 87 6.58 5.04 9.07
CA ARG A 87 6.32 6.32 9.72
C ARG A 87 5.94 7.38 8.69
N SER A 88 6.77 7.52 7.65
CA SER A 88 6.57 8.46 6.55
C SER A 88 6.91 7.79 5.21
N SER A 89 6.45 8.37 4.10
CA SER A 89 6.81 7.90 2.76
C SER A 89 8.31 8.01 2.45
N GLN A 90 9.07 8.81 3.20
CA GLN A 90 10.52 8.94 3.07
C GLN A 90 11.29 7.73 3.64
N ASP A 91 10.70 7.05 4.60
CA ASP A 91 11.27 5.85 5.22
C ASP A 91 11.04 4.61 4.34
N LEU A 92 10.16 4.72 3.35
CA LEU A 92 9.74 3.62 2.50
C LEU A 92 10.90 3.00 1.70
N PRO A 93 11.82 3.74 1.05
CA PRO A 93 12.95 3.12 0.36
C PRO A 93 13.84 2.27 1.28
N ALA A 94 14.07 2.73 2.52
CA ALA A 94 14.83 1.98 3.51
C ALA A 94 14.08 0.70 3.91
N ALA A 95 12.79 0.79 4.20
CA ALA A 95 11.94 -0.37 4.50
C ALA A 95 11.91 -1.38 3.34
N LEU A 96 11.72 -0.90 2.10
CA LEU A 96 11.67 -1.73 0.89
C LEU A 96 13.02 -2.36 0.53
N SER A 97 14.14 -1.77 0.96
CA SER A 97 15.47 -2.35 0.73
C SER A 97 15.65 -3.73 1.37
N HIS A 98 14.91 -4.02 2.45
CA HIS A 98 14.92 -5.33 3.10
C HIS A 98 14.20 -6.41 2.29
N PHE A 99 13.34 -5.99 1.37
CA PHE A 99 12.53 -6.85 0.53
C PHE A 99 13.05 -6.86 -0.91
N LYS A 100 14.33 -6.53 -1.16
CA LYS A 100 14.88 -6.47 -2.51
C LYS A 100 14.97 -7.87 -3.12
N ASN A 101 14.53 -8.00 -4.38
CA ASN A 101 14.55 -9.25 -5.15
C ASN A 101 13.78 -10.40 -4.50
N LEU A 102 12.60 -10.10 -3.94
CA LEU A 102 11.77 -11.15 -3.35
C LEU A 102 10.96 -11.91 -4.38
N HIS A 103 10.96 -13.23 -4.20
CA HIS A 103 10.11 -14.14 -4.93
C HIS A 103 8.92 -14.56 -4.05
N THR A 104 7.75 -13.99 -4.34
CA THR A 104 6.53 -14.16 -3.56
C THR A 104 5.42 -14.74 -4.46
N PRO A 105 5.48 -16.05 -4.80
CA PRO A 105 4.59 -16.67 -5.78
C PRO A 105 3.13 -16.71 -5.34
N GLU A 106 2.91 -16.78 -4.03
CA GLU A 106 1.59 -16.89 -3.41
C GLU A 106 0.98 -15.55 -3.00
N LEU A 107 1.70 -14.45 -3.19
CA LEU A 107 1.26 -13.12 -2.74
C LEU A 107 0.08 -12.66 -3.59
N GLN A 108 -1.05 -12.45 -2.92
CA GLN A 108 -2.31 -12.01 -3.53
C GLN A 108 -2.63 -10.55 -3.20
N THR A 109 -2.27 -10.12 -1.98
CA THR A 109 -2.56 -8.77 -1.47
C THR A 109 -1.28 -8.09 -0.99
N LEU A 110 -1.05 -6.85 -1.45
CA LEU A 110 -0.01 -5.97 -0.93
C LEU A 110 -0.63 -4.67 -0.43
N GLU A 111 -0.35 -4.31 0.80
CA GLU A 111 -0.73 -3.05 1.43
C GLU A 111 0.50 -2.28 1.90
N ILE A 112 0.58 -1.00 1.59
CA ILE A 112 1.67 -0.13 2.08
C ILE A 112 1.04 1.15 2.60
N THR A 113 1.28 1.45 3.87
CA THR A 113 0.73 2.61 4.57
C THR A 113 1.83 3.45 5.19
N ALA A 114 1.84 4.75 4.89
CA ALA A 114 2.58 5.74 5.67
C ALA A 114 1.65 6.43 6.68
N HIS A 115 2.05 6.49 7.95
CA HIS A 115 1.24 7.14 8.98
C HIS A 115 1.17 8.66 8.80
N ILE A 116 2.31 9.28 8.57
CA ILE A 116 2.45 10.73 8.44
C ILE A 116 2.35 11.08 6.95
N PRO A 117 1.35 11.89 6.55
CA PRO A 117 1.29 12.43 5.20
C PRO A 117 2.45 13.42 5.02
N ARG A 118 3.05 13.46 3.84
CA ARG A 118 4.20 14.35 3.60
C ARG A 118 3.70 15.77 3.34
N ASP A 119 4.24 16.73 4.08
CA ASP A 119 4.15 18.16 3.72
C ASP A 119 5.33 18.50 2.79
N GLY A 120 5.05 18.87 1.54
CA GLY A 120 6.03 19.53 0.66
C GLY A 120 6.43 18.81 -0.64
N GLU A 121 6.91 19.62 -1.59
CA GLU A 121 7.40 19.28 -2.92
C GLU A 121 8.78 18.62 -2.85
N TYR A 122 8.87 17.29 -2.73
CA TYR A 122 10.15 16.60 -2.91
C TYR A 122 10.06 15.41 -3.84
N SER A 123 11.05 15.40 -4.74
CA SER A 123 11.36 14.41 -5.75
C SER A 123 11.26 12.99 -5.18
N TYR A 124 10.35 12.20 -5.74
CA TYR A 124 10.28 10.77 -5.51
C TYR A 124 11.50 10.13 -6.17
N SER A 125 12.54 9.83 -5.41
CA SER A 125 13.43 8.76 -5.83
C SER A 125 12.54 7.52 -5.95
N SER A 126 12.44 6.99 -7.16
CA SER A 126 11.62 5.81 -7.43
C SER A 126 12.05 4.72 -6.45
N PRO A 127 11.14 4.22 -5.59
CA PRO A 127 11.51 3.17 -4.65
C PRO A 127 12.06 1.98 -5.45
N PRO A 128 13.11 1.31 -4.95
CA PRO A 128 13.68 0.19 -5.66
C PRO A 128 12.60 -0.87 -5.89
N SER A 129 12.62 -1.51 -7.06
CA SER A 129 11.81 -2.70 -7.28
C SER A 129 12.19 -3.72 -6.20
N PHE A 130 11.22 -4.08 -5.36
CA PHE A 130 11.46 -4.97 -4.23
C PHE A 130 10.87 -6.36 -4.52
N ILE A 131 9.68 -6.42 -5.09
CA ILE A 131 9.12 -7.67 -5.60
C ILE A 131 9.68 -7.95 -6.99
N GLU A 132 10.39 -9.07 -7.13
CA GLU A 132 10.87 -9.57 -8.42
C GLU A 132 9.76 -10.32 -9.16
N SER A 133 9.01 -11.15 -8.43
CA SER A 133 7.93 -11.98 -8.98
C SER A 133 6.79 -12.17 -7.98
N ALA A 134 5.59 -11.77 -8.38
CA ALA A 134 4.34 -12.02 -7.64
C ALA A 134 3.19 -12.31 -8.62
N PRO A 135 3.19 -13.48 -9.30
CA PRO A 135 2.24 -13.82 -10.34
C PRO A 135 0.78 -13.85 -9.86
N ARG A 136 0.54 -14.08 -8.57
CA ARG A 136 -0.81 -14.11 -7.99
C ARG A 136 -1.28 -12.76 -7.43
N LEU A 137 -0.46 -11.71 -7.55
CA LEU A 137 -0.78 -10.40 -6.99
C LEU A 137 -1.98 -9.81 -7.73
N SER A 138 -3.08 -9.66 -7.00
CA SER A 138 -4.37 -9.27 -7.56
C SER A 138 -4.95 -8.03 -6.88
N THR A 139 -4.50 -7.70 -5.66
CA THR A 139 -4.99 -6.56 -4.88
C THR A 139 -3.82 -5.74 -4.33
N VAL A 140 -3.90 -4.43 -4.54
CA VAL A 140 -2.88 -3.48 -4.07
C VAL A 140 -3.53 -2.29 -3.41
N ARG A 141 -3.07 -1.96 -2.21
CA ARG A 141 -3.54 -0.83 -1.42
C ARG A 141 -2.38 0.06 -1.04
N LEU A 142 -2.41 1.30 -1.52
CA LEU A 142 -1.41 2.31 -1.19
C LEU A 142 -2.06 3.41 -0.39
N ASN A 143 -1.52 3.70 0.79
CA ASN A 143 -2.05 4.73 1.68
C ASN A 143 -0.94 5.72 2.04
N ARG A 144 -1.07 6.97 1.60
CA ARG A 144 -0.08 8.05 1.79
C ARG A 144 1.32 7.74 1.24
N VAL A 145 1.39 6.84 0.26
CA VAL A 145 2.62 6.44 -0.42
C VAL A 145 2.41 6.44 -1.93
N GLY A 146 3.43 6.90 -2.67
CA GLY A 146 3.53 6.72 -4.11
C GLY A 146 4.49 5.58 -4.40
N LEU A 147 4.20 4.77 -5.41
CA LEU A 147 5.12 3.74 -5.89
C LEU A 147 5.15 3.73 -7.41
N ARG A 148 6.35 3.55 -7.97
CA ARG A 148 6.54 3.23 -9.39
C ARG A 148 6.79 1.74 -9.50
N TRP A 149 5.90 1.02 -10.15
CA TRP A 149 5.98 -0.44 -10.26
C TRP A 149 6.50 -0.84 -11.63
N GLY A 150 7.22 -1.96 -11.66
CA GLY A 150 7.52 -2.63 -12.92
C GLY A 150 6.24 -3.12 -13.57
N ALA A 151 6.20 -3.09 -14.90
CA ALA A 151 5.06 -3.55 -15.70
C ALA A 151 4.61 -4.98 -15.35
N SER A 152 5.56 -5.88 -15.06
CA SER A 152 5.31 -7.29 -14.76
C SER A 152 4.47 -7.51 -13.49
N THR A 153 4.72 -6.73 -12.43
CA THR A 153 4.04 -6.85 -11.13
C THR A 153 2.56 -6.45 -11.21
N LEU A 154 2.17 -5.73 -12.26
CA LEU A 154 0.82 -5.16 -12.43
C LEU A 154 -0.09 -6.00 -13.34
N LEU A 155 0.47 -6.96 -14.09
CA LEU A 155 -0.26 -7.68 -15.15
C LEU A 155 -1.54 -8.38 -14.67
N ASN A 156 -1.51 -8.93 -13.45
CA ASN A 156 -2.64 -9.66 -12.85
C ASN A 156 -3.45 -8.84 -11.86
N LEU A 157 -3.17 -7.54 -11.75
CA LEU A 157 -3.84 -6.67 -10.81
C LEU A 157 -5.32 -6.51 -11.18
N THR A 158 -6.20 -6.85 -10.25
CA THR A 158 -7.66 -6.75 -10.40
C THR A 158 -8.24 -5.60 -9.58
N THR A 159 -7.62 -5.31 -8.43
CA THR A 159 -8.04 -4.25 -7.51
C THR A 159 -6.87 -3.34 -7.19
N LEU A 160 -7.02 -2.05 -7.48
CA LEU A 160 -6.09 -1.01 -7.09
C LEU A 160 -6.80 0.00 -6.21
N GLU A 161 -6.26 0.24 -5.03
CA GLU A 161 -6.76 1.20 -4.08
C GLU A 161 -5.67 2.21 -3.72
N LEU A 162 -5.94 3.48 -4.00
CA LEU A 162 -5.04 4.60 -3.77
C LEU A 162 -5.70 5.54 -2.76
N ARG A 163 -5.12 5.64 -1.57
CA ARG A 163 -5.62 6.47 -0.47
C ARG A 163 -4.65 7.58 -0.14
N PHE A 164 -5.10 8.83 -0.21
CA PHE A 164 -4.31 10.00 0.19
C PHE A 164 -2.92 10.01 -0.45
N VAL A 165 -2.83 9.48 -1.68
CA VAL A 165 -1.57 9.41 -2.42
C VAL A 165 -1.37 10.74 -3.13
N VAL A 166 -0.12 11.15 -3.26
CA VAL A 166 0.19 12.22 -4.23
C VAL A 166 -0.14 11.67 -5.61
N PHE A 167 -1.07 12.34 -6.27
CA PHE A 167 -1.62 11.85 -7.52
C PHE A 167 -0.53 11.85 -8.61
N PRO A 168 -0.31 10.73 -9.31
CA PRO A 168 0.71 10.69 -10.35
C PRO A 168 0.38 11.62 -11.52
N SER A 169 1.39 12.01 -12.27
CA SER A 169 1.20 12.76 -13.53
C SER A 169 0.38 11.95 -14.54
N TYR A 170 -0.18 12.62 -15.55
CA TYR A 170 -0.96 11.95 -16.59
C TYR A 170 -0.19 10.79 -17.27
N SER A 171 1.09 11.01 -17.60
CA SER A 171 1.92 9.98 -18.25
C SER A 171 2.19 8.78 -17.33
N GLU A 172 2.36 9.02 -16.03
CA GLU A 172 2.54 7.95 -15.03
C GLU A 172 1.25 7.15 -14.84
N LEU A 173 0.08 7.82 -14.78
CA LEU A 173 -1.21 7.13 -14.75
C LEU A 173 -1.44 6.32 -16.02
N GLN A 174 -1.17 6.90 -17.18
CA GLN A 174 -1.32 6.21 -18.45
C GLN A 174 -0.44 4.97 -18.50
N ALA A 175 0.84 5.09 -18.11
CA ALA A 175 1.76 3.95 -18.02
C ALA A 175 1.28 2.91 -17.00
N LEU A 176 0.80 3.32 -15.84
CA LEU A 176 0.25 2.43 -14.81
C LEU A 176 -0.91 1.60 -15.36
N PHE A 177 -1.93 2.25 -15.92
CA PHE A 177 -3.12 1.55 -16.40
C PHE A 177 -2.88 0.72 -17.67
N MET A 178 -1.92 1.12 -18.52
CA MET A 178 -1.46 0.29 -19.64
C MET A 178 -0.85 -1.04 -19.17
N ASN A 179 -0.26 -1.06 -17.98
CA ASN A 179 0.33 -2.27 -17.37
C ASN A 179 -0.65 -3.05 -16.47
N CYS A 180 -1.88 -2.56 -16.29
CA CYS A 180 -2.93 -3.22 -15.50
C CYS A 180 -4.11 -3.67 -16.39
N PRO A 181 -3.91 -4.57 -17.37
CA PRO A 181 -4.95 -4.94 -18.34
C PRO A 181 -6.16 -5.66 -17.71
N ARG A 182 -6.00 -6.19 -16.49
CA ARG A 182 -7.04 -6.94 -15.76
C ARG A 182 -7.67 -6.14 -14.62
N LEU A 183 -7.48 -4.82 -14.57
CA LEU A 183 -8.01 -3.99 -13.50
C LEU A 183 -9.54 -3.89 -13.62
N HIS A 184 -10.25 -4.41 -12.61
CA HIS A 184 -11.71 -4.40 -12.52
C HIS A 184 -12.20 -3.36 -11.50
N THR A 185 -11.46 -3.16 -10.41
CA THR A 185 -11.84 -2.28 -9.31
C THR A 185 -10.76 -1.24 -9.09
N LEU A 186 -11.16 0.03 -9.18
CA LEU A 186 -10.30 1.17 -8.86
C LEU A 186 -10.96 1.96 -7.73
N LYS A 187 -10.23 2.13 -6.62
CA LYS A 187 -10.66 2.95 -5.48
C LYS A 187 -9.71 4.12 -5.30
N LEU A 188 -10.25 5.33 -5.34
CA LEU A 188 -9.51 6.56 -5.15
C LEU A 188 -10.07 7.28 -3.93
N HIS A 189 -9.27 7.38 -2.87
CA HIS A 189 -9.58 8.21 -1.71
C HIS A 189 -8.72 9.47 -1.80
N LEU A 190 -9.36 10.59 -2.14
CA LEU A 190 -8.75 11.86 -2.46
C LEU A 190 -8.91 12.81 -1.27
N ASP A 191 -7.88 13.59 -0.97
CA ASP A 191 -7.91 14.68 0.01
C ASP A 191 -7.47 16.01 -0.63
N ASP A 192 -7.25 17.03 0.21
CA ASP A 192 -6.78 18.35 -0.21
C ASP A 192 -5.43 18.32 -0.97
N SER A 193 -4.65 17.24 -0.91
CA SER A 193 -3.42 17.12 -1.69
C SER A 193 -3.68 16.95 -3.19
N PHE A 194 -4.80 16.29 -3.56
CA PHE A 194 -5.18 16.06 -4.95
C PHE A 194 -5.49 17.36 -5.70
N THR A 195 -6.15 18.31 -5.04
CA THR A 195 -6.48 19.60 -5.67
C THR A 195 -5.22 20.43 -5.91
N ARG A 196 -4.30 20.47 -4.93
CA ARG A 196 -3.01 21.17 -5.03
C ARG A 196 -2.09 20.60 -6.09
N SER A 197 -1.98 19.27 -6.21
CA SER A 197 -1.13 18.64 -7.23
C SER A 197 -1.65 18.89 -8.65
N ASN A 198 -2.97 19.01 -8.82
CA ASN A 198 -3.59 19.12 -10.13
C ASN A 198 -3.42 20.49 -10.79
N GLU A 199 -3.20 21.56 -10.04
CA GLU A 199 -2.91 22.88 -10.62
C GLU A 199 -1.59 22.87 -11.41
N ASN A 200 -0.66 21.97 -11.07
CA ASN A 200 0.66 21.89 -11.69
C ASN A 200 0.86 20.67 -12.62
N HIS A 201 0.11 19.58 -12.45
CA HIS A 201 0.43 18.29 -13.10
C HIS A 201 -0.63 17.70 -14.03
N ILE A 202 -1.87 18.19 -13.99
CA ILE A 202 -2.91 17.77 -14.93
C ILE A 202 -3.29 19.00 -15.75
N PRO A 203 -2.76 19.14 -16.98
CA PRO A 203 -3.11 20.22 -17.87
C PRO A 203 -4.63 20.34 -17.98
N ASP A 204 -5.12 21.57 -18.12
CA ASP A 204 -6.55 21.83 -18.26
C ASP A 204 -7.11 20.91 -19.35
N THR A 205 -8.05 20.06 -18.94
CA THR A 205 -8.30 18.69 -19.46
C THR A 205 -8.83 18.63 -20.90
N MET A 206 -8.92 19.76 -21.59
CA MET A 206 -9.50 19.87 -22.93
C MET A 206 -8.58 19.31 -24.04
N ALA A 207 -7.26 19.16 -23.80
CA ALA A 207 -6.31 18.78 -24.84
C ALA A 207 -5.77 17.34 -24.74
N LEU A 208 -5.87 16.67 -23.58
CA LEU A 208 -5.29 15.34 -23.41
C LEU A 208 -6.30 14.23 -23.74
N PRO A 209 -5.87 13.13 -24.38
CA PRO A 209 -6.73 11.99 -24.60
C PRO A 209 -7.13 11.35 -23.26
N LEU A 210 -8.30 10.71 -23.21
CA LEU A 210 -8.74 9.97 -22.02
C LEU A 210 -7.90 8.70 -21.83
N ILE A 211 -7.53 8.40 -20.57
CA ILE A 211 -6.86 7.15 -20.21
C ILE A 211 -7.90 6.02 -20.24
N LYS A 212 -7.74 5.11 -21.19
CA LYS A 212 -8.65 3.97 -21.35
C LYS A 212 -8.34 2.87 -20.34
N ILE A 213 -9.28 2.57 -19.44
CA ILE A 213 -9.20 1.44 -18.52
C ILE A 213 -10.25 0.41 -18.95
N ARG A 214 -9.82 -0.51 -19.83
CA ARG A 214 -10.74 -1.35 -20.64
C ARG A 214 -11.61 -2.31 -19.84
N CYS A 215 -11.14 -2.77 -18.69
CA CYS A 215 -11.79 -3.82 -17.90
C CYS A 215 -12.42 -3.28 -16.60
N LEU A 216 -12.41 -1.95 -16.40
CA LEU A 216 -12.86 -1.36 -15.15
C LEU A 216 -14.39 -1.47 -15.02
N ARG A 217 -14.84 -2.20 -14.01
CA ARG A 217 -16.25 -2.43 -13.68
C ARG A 217 -16.70 -1.58 -12.50
N THR A 218 -15.84 -1.41 -11.49
CA THR A 218 -16.16 -0.63 -10.29
C THR A 218 -15.17 0.52 -10.14
N LEU A 219 -15.70 1.74 -10.06
CA LEU A 219 -14.94 2.95 -9.72
C LEU A 219 -15.50 3.51 -8.42
N GLU A 220 -14.69 3.51 -7.36
CA GLU A 220 -15.02 4.17 -6.09
C GLU A 220 -14.21 5.46 -5.96
N LEU A 221 -14.91 6.58 -5.80
CA LEU A 221 -14.34 7.88 -5.48
C LEU A 221 -14.82 8.29 -4.09
N ARG A 222 -13.86 8.54 -3.20
CA ARG A 222 -14.11 9.01 -1.85
C ARG A 222 -13.33 10.28 -1.60
N PHE A 223 -13.98 11.27 -1.02
CA PHE A 223 -13.44 12.63 -0.91
C PHE A 223 -13.31 13.03 0.56
N PHE A 224 -12.11 13.44 0.97
CA PHE A 224 -11.76 13.80 2.34
C PHE A 224 -11.18 15.21 2.39
N PHE A 225 -12.05 16.20 2.21
CA PHE A 225 -11.65 17.61 2.24
C PHE A 225 -11.97 18.20 3.60
N HIS A 226 -10.97 18.84 4.23
CA HIS A 226 -11.15 19.44 5.55
C HIS A 226 -11.52 20.93 5.46
N SER A 227 -11.24 21.58 4.32
CA SER A 227 -11.51 23.01 4.13
C SER A 227 -12.86 23.24 3.48
N SER A 228 -13.76 23.94 4.17
CA SER A 228 -15.05 24.39 3.64
C SER A 228 -14.93 25.42 2.51
N SER A 229 -13.74 25.97 2.29
CA SER A 229 -13.53 27.06 1.33
C SER A 229 -13.34 26.62 -0.13
N VAL A 230 -13.09 25.33 -0.39
CA VAL A 230 -12.83 24.84 -1.75
C VAL A 230 -13.81 23.73 -2.06
N ILE A 231 -14.85 24.03 -2.85
CA ILE A 231 -15.67 23.00 -3.47
C ILE A 231 -14.74 22.23 -4.43
N PRO A 232 -14.44 20.97 -4.16
CA PRO A 232 -13.55 20.20 -5.00
C PRO A 232 -14.19 20.07 -6.38
N ASN A 233 -13.43 20.35 -7.44
CA ASN A 233 -13.93 20.05 -8.77
C ASN A 233 -13.92 18.53 -8.98
N MET A 234 -14.99 17.87 -8.54
CA MET A 234 -15.19 16.43 -8.56
C MET A 234 -15.20 15.87 -9.99
N THR A 235 -15.39 16.73 -10.99
CA THR A 235 -15.37 16.31 -12.40
C THR A 235 -13.95 16.03 -12.90
N LYS A 236 -12.90 16.59 -12.28
CA LYS A 236 -11.51 16.38 -12.72
C LYS A 236 -11.09 14.91 -12.73
N PRO A 237 -11.23 14.13 -11.65
CA PRO A 237 -10.90 12.69 -11.68
C PRO A 237 -11.69 11.91 -12.74
N LEU A 238 -12.99 12.22 -12.89
CA LEU A 238 -13.88 11.55 -13.83
C LEU A 238 -13.51 11.85 -15.30
N ARG A 239 -12.98 13.05 -15.57
CA ARG A 239 -12.56 13.49 -16.90
C ARG A 239 -11.23 12.90 -17.37
N ILE A 240 -10.51 12.17 -16.53
CA ILE A 240 -9.22 11.58 -16.91
C ILE A 240 -9.42 10.19 -17.52
N PHE A 241 -10.48 9.49 -17.12
CA PHE A 241 -10.67 8.08 -17.46
C PHE A 241 -11.74 7.87 -18.52
N SER A 242 -11.46 6.94 -19.43
CA SER A 242 -12.45 6.35 -20.32
C SER A 242 -12.70 4.91 -19.88
N THR A 243 -13.87 4.66 -19.30
CA THR A 243 -14.26 3.38 -18.68
C THR A 243 -15.52 2.82 -19.35
N PRO A 244 -15.42 2.24 -20.57
CA PRO A 244 -16.57 1.89 -21.40
C PRO A 244 -17.42 0.74 -20.84
N VAL A 245 -16.89 -0.03 -19.88
CA VAL A 245 -17.56 -1.19 -19.26
C VAL A 245 -17.83 -0.97 -17.78
N LEU A 246 -17.91 0.29 -17.34
CA LEU A 246 -18.18 0.63 -15.95
C LEU A 246 -19.60 0.20 -15.58
N GLU A 247 -19.72 -0.64 -14.57
CA GLU A 247 -20.97 -1.19 -14.04
C GLU A 247 -21.39 -0.47 -12.76
N GLU A 248 -20.42 -0.02 -11.96
CA GLU A 248 -20.66 0.58 -10.66
C GLU A 248 -19.79 1.83 -10.47
N LEU A 249 -20.44 2.97 -10.18
CA LEU A 249 -19.80 4.21 -9.76
C LEU A 249 -20.22 4.52 -8.32
N ILE A 250 -19.28 4.43 -7.39
CA ILE A 250 -19.52 4.70 -5.97
C ILE A 250 -18.92 6.06 -5.65
N LEU A 251 -19.77 7.00 -5.25
CA LEU A 251 -19.36 8.33 -4.80
C LEU A 251 -19.62 8.44 -3.29
N LYS A 252 -18.58 8.75 -2.51
CA LYS A 252 -18.65 8.88 -1.05
C LYS A 252 -18.10 10.22 -0.60
N ASP A 253 -18.70 10.75 0.47
CA ASP A 253 -18.22 11.96 1.17
C ASP A 253 -18.10 13.19 0.24
N CYS A 254 -19.03 13.35 -0.70
CA CYS A 254 -18.94 14.34 -1.79
C CYS A 254 -19.21 15.81 -1.42
N GLY A 255 -19.22 16.15 -0.12
CA GLY A 255 -19.38 17.55 0.32
C GLY A 255 -20.66 18.23 -0.17
N ILE A 256 -21.76 17.48 -0.33
CA ILE A 256 -23.08 18.09 -0.52
C ILE A 256 -23.51 18.61 0.85
N THR A 257 -23.07 19.81 1.21
CA THR A 257 -23.71 20.57 2.28
C THR A 257 -25.07 21.01 1.77
N GLU A 258 -26.15 20.50 2.37
CA GLU A 258 -27.51 21.05 2.24
C GLU A 258 -27.58 22.51 2.71
#